data_AF-A0A7K6YRT4-F1
#
_entry.id   AF-A0A7K6YRT4-F1
#
_cell.length_a   1.000
_cell.length_b   1.000
_cell.length_c   1.000
_cell.angle_alpha   90.00
_cell.angle_beta   90.00
_cell.angle_gamma   90.00
#
_symmetry.space_group_name_H-M   'P 1'
#
loop_
_entity.id
_entity.type
_entity.pdbx_description
1 polymer ?
#
loop_
_entity_poly.entity_id
_entity_poly.type
_entity_poly.pdbx_seq_one_letter_code
_entity_poly.pdbx_strand_id
1 'polypeptide(L)'
;LACGDVEGRLEALFGRVRAIQGKSGHFDMLLCVGNFFGATSEAEWAEYRTGAKKAPIPTYVLGANDHETVSYFPDVSGCELAENITYLGRRGVYSSTSGLQIAYLSGTESQDEPAPEYSFSAKDVSELKTSLLSNPDFRGVDILLTSPWPRDVGTFANSAGEIDTKKCGSKLISDLAASLKPRYHFAALEKAYYERLPYRNHTVLQETPQHVSRFIALADVGNTSKKKYLYAFSITPMSLMDPAELVKQPQDVTENPYQKSRKEAQKTKARLCAEEEPACQFFFDLNKHQGKKRPSDGKETGNSQPKQAKKPPQPMGPCWFCLASPDVEKHLVVSIGTHCYLALAKGGLLPDHVLILPIGHYQSVVDLSSEVVEEVTKYKSALKEFFRSKGKRYVLFERNYRSQHLQLQVIPVPLDHCTPEDIKESFIAQAQEQQIELVEIPEHSDITQVVQPGTPYFYVELDTGEKLFHRIRGRFPLHFGRS
;
A
#
# COMPACT_ATOMS: atom_id res chain seq x y z
N LEU A 1 -10.27 -20.92 -18.02
CA LEU A 1 -9.76 -20.48 -19.34
C LEU A 1 -9.94 -18.97 -19.45
N ALA A 2 -9.02 -18.25 -20.09
CA ALA A 2 -9.19 -16.83 -20.43
C ALA A 2 -9.12 -16.65 -21.96
N CYS A 3 -9.98 -15.81 -22.53
CA CYS A 3 -10.10 -15.54 -23.96
C CYS A 3 -10.04 -14.04 -24.24
N GLY A 4 -9.36 -13.66 -25.33
CA GLY A 4 -9.36 -12.30 -25.87
C GLY A 4 -10.63 -12.00 -26.68
N ASP A 5 -10.47 -11.25 -27.76
CA ASP A 5 -11.57 -10.78 -28.61
C ASP A 5 -12.24 -11.93 -29.37
N VAL A 6 -13.51 -12.19 -29.07
CA VAL A 6 -14.31 -13.24 -29.71
C VAL A 6 -14.94 -12.74 -31.00
N GLU A 7 -15.38 -11.47 -31.03
CA GLU A 7 -15.94 -10.80 -32.21
C GLU A 7 -17.06 -11.61 -32.88
N GLY A 8 -17.92 -12.24 -32.07
CA GLY A 8 -19.03 -13.06 -32.55
C GLY A 8 -18.67 -14.45 -33.08
N ARG A 9 -17.40 -14.87 -33.07
CA ARG A 9 -16.94 -16.19 -33.54
C ARG A 9 -17.10 -17.28 -32.47
N LEU A 10 -18.33 -17.50 -32.04
CA LEU A 10 -18.71 -18.38 -30.92
C LEU A 10 -18.44 -19.85 -31.21
N GLU A 11 -18.71 -20.32 -32.42
CA GLU A 11 -18.44 -21.70 -32.83
C GLU A 11 -16.94 -22.02 -32.79
N ALA A 12 -16.11 -21.11 -33.30
CA ALA A 12 -14.66 -21.26 -33.27
C ALA A 12 -14.14 -21.30 -31.83
N LEU A 13 -14.64 -20.40 -30.96
CA LEU A 13 -14.30 -20.35 -29.55
C LEU A 13 -14.72 -21.64 -28.83
N PHE A 14 -16.01 -21.97 -28.84
CA PHE A 14 -16.54 -23.08 -28.07
C PHE A 14 -16.15 -24.44 -28.64
N GLY A 15 -15.95 -24.55 -29.96
CA GLY A 15 -15.32 -25.71 -30.59
C GLY A 15 -13.91 -25.94 -30.05
N ARG A 16 -13.11 -24.87 -29.92
CA ARG A 16 -11.77 -24.96 -29.31
C ARG A 16 -11.83 -25.32 -27.82
N VAL A 17 -12.77 -24.75 -27.07
CA VAL A 17 -12.96 -25.06 -25.64
C VAL A 17 -13.30 -26.53 -25.43
N ARG A 18 -14.25 -27.09 -26.21
CA ARG A 18 -14.60 -28.52 -26.18
C ARG A 18 -13.38 -29.40 -26.48
N ALA A 19 -12.60 -29.03 -27.51
CA ALA A 19 -11.40 -29.77 -27.87
C ALA A 19 -10.32 -29.75 -26.76
N ILE A 20 -10.21 -28.65 -26.02
CA ILE A 20 -9.27 -28.53 -24.90
C ILE A 20 -9.75 -29.34 -23.70
N GLN A 21 -11.04 -29.29 -23.37
CA GLN A 21 -11.61 -30.10 -22.29
C GLN A 21 -11.39 -31.60 -22.51
N GLY A 22 -11.64 -32.07 -23.74
CA GLY A 22 -11.40 -33.47 -24.10
C GLY A 22 -9.94 -33.91 -23.98
N LYS A 23 -8.98 -32.99 -24.02
CA LYS A 23 -7.54 -33.30 -23.93
C LYS A 23 -6.94 -33.09 -22.54
N SER A 24 -7.37 -32.05 -21.83
CA SER A 24 -6.68 -31.54 -20.64
C SER A 24 -7.52 -31.63 -19.36
N GLY A 25 -8.72 -32.22 -19.44
CA GLY A 25 -9.66 -32.34 -18.33
C GLY A 25 -10.68 -31.20 -18.27
N HIS A 26 -11.55 -31.26 -17.26
CA HIS A 26 -12.60 -30.26 -17.06
C HIS A 26 -12.02 -28.93 -16.60
N PHE A 27 -12.54 -27.84 -17.16
CA PHE A 27 -12.24 -26.48 -16.74
C PHE A 27 -13.47 -25.88 -16.05
N ASP A 28 -13.27 -25.13 -14.98
CA ASP A 28 -14.39 -24.61 -14.18
C ASP A 28 -15.16 -23.49 -14.88
N MET A 29 -14.45 -22.61 -15.60
CA MET A 29 -15.04 -21.43 -16.24
C MET A 29 -14.20 -20.88 -17.40
N LEU A 30 -14.84 -20.09 -18.25
CA LEU A 30 -14.24 -19.29 -19.32
C LEU A 30 -14.44 -17.80 -19.03
N LEU A 31 -13.35 -17.03 -19.07
CA LEU A 31 -13.35 -15.58 -18.86
C LEU A 31 -13.04 -14.89 -20.20
N CYS A 32 -14.01 -14.21 -20.80
CA CYS A 32 -13.83 -13.46 -22.04
C CYS A 32 -13.62 -11.99 -21.72
N VAL A 33 -12.41 -11.49 -22.00
CA VAL A 33 -12.00 -10.13 -21.62
C VAL A 33 -11.99 -9.13 -22.77
N GLY A 34 -12.24 -9.57 -24.00
CA GLY A 34 -12.32 -8.68 -25.16
C GLY A 34 -13.74 -8.46 -25.67
N ASN A 35 -13.83 -8.02 -26.92
CA ASN A 35 -15.11 -7.92 -27.64
C ASN A 35 -15.75 -9.31 -27.76
N PHE A 36 -16.84 -9.55 -27.03
CA PHE A 36 -17.56 -10.81 -27.14
C PHE A 36 -18.41 -10.86 -28.42
N PHE A 37 -19.10 -9.75 -28.69
CA PHE A 37 -19.85 -9.51 -29.93
C PHE A 37 -19.01 -8.68 -30.92
N GLY A 38 -19.47 -8.61 -32.15
CA GLY A 38 -18.88 -7.93 -33.30
C GLY A 38 -19.83 -7.95 -34.51
N ALA A 39 -19.45 -7.33 -35.63
CA ALA A 39 -20.34 -7.04 -36.76
C ALA A 39 -21.07 -8.26 -37.38
N THR A 40 -20.55 -9.48 -37.20
CA THR A 40 -21.12 -10.73 -37.75
C THR A 40 -21.81 -11.61 -36.71
N SER A 41 -22.11 -11.08 -35.52
CA SER A 41 -22.54 -11.90 -34.38
C SER A 41 -23.94 -12.49 -34.49
N GLU A 42 -24.87 -11.85 -35.20
CA GLU A 42 -26.30 -12.21 -35.16
C GLU A 42 -26.57 -13.67 -35.57
N ALA A 43 -25.87 -14.19 -36.58
CA ALA A 43 -26.13 -15.54 -37.09
C ALA A 43 -25.81 -16.62 -36.05
N GLU A 44 -24.61 -16.61 -35.47
CA GLU A 44 -24.21 -17.58 -34.45
C GLU A 44 -24.91 -17.31 -33.11
N TRP A 45 -25.05 -16.04 -32.73
CA TRP A 45 -25.63 -15.65 -31.45
C TRP A 45 -27.10 -16.05 -31.31
N ALA A 46 -27.87 -16.02 -32.40
CA ALA A 46 -29.28 -16.43 -32.40
C ALA A 46 -29.47 -17.86 -31.87
N GLU A 47 -28.55 -18.78 -32.18
CA GLU A 47 -28.65 -20.17 -31.71
C GLU A 47 -28.41 -20.30 -30.20
N TYR A 48 -27.54 -19.46 -29.61
CA TYR A 48 -27.34 -19.44 -28.16
C TYR A 48 -28.50 -18.72 -27.45
N ARG A 49 -28.98 -17.62 -28.02
CA ARG A 49 -30.11 -16.84 -27.49
C ARG A 49 -31.41 -17.65 -27.46
N THR A 50 -31.63 -18.49 -28.48
CA THR A 50 -32.80 -19.40 -28.54
C THR A 50 -32.62 -20.70 -27.75
N GLY A 51 -31.42 -20.97 -27.23
CA GLY A 51 -31.08 -22.19 -26.49
C GLY A 51 -30.83 -23.42 -27.38
N ALA A 52 -30.79 -23.26 -28.72
CA ALA A 52 -30.43 -24.34 -29.65
C ALA A 52 -28.97 -24.80 -29.44
N LYS A 53 -28.09 -23.88 -29.07
CA LYS A 53 -26.71 -24.15 -28.64
C LYS A 53 -26.50 -23.66 -27.21
N LYS A 54 -25.56 -24.29 -26.52
CA LYS A 54 -25.18 -23.95 -25.14
C LYS A 54 -23.67 -23.80 -25.04
N ALA A 55 -23.21 -22.87 -24.21
CA ALA A 55 -21.79 -22.78 -23.90
C ALA A 55 -21.34 -24.05 -23.15
N PRO A 56 -20.17 -24.63 -23.50
CA PRO A 56 -19.71 -25.90 -22.95
C PRO A 56 -19.30 -25.83 -21.48
N ILE A 57 -19.06 -24.62 -20.95
CA ILE A 57 -18.75 -24.31 -19.55
C ILE A 57 -19.30 -22.93 -19.20
N PRO A 58 -19.48 -22.62 -17.91
CA PRO A 58 -19.80 -21.27 -17.45
C PRO A 58 -18.85 -20.24 -18.07
N THR A 59 -19.41 -19.31 -18.83
CA THR A 59 -18.68 -18.30 -19.60
C THR A 59 -19.05 -16.92 -19.09
N TYR A 60 -18.08 -16.21 -18.55
CA TYR A 60 -18.23 -14.85 -18.04
C TYR A 60 -17.64 -13.87 -19.05
N VAL A 61 -18.41 -12.85 -19.42
CA VAL A 61 -18.03 -11.87 -20.42
C VAL A 61 -18.00 -10.46 -19.82
N LEU A 62 -17.07 -9.63 -20.29
CA LEU A 62 -17.11 -8.19 -20.07
C LEU A 62 -18.11 -7.53 -21.04
N GLY A 63 -18.49 -6.29 -20.70
CA GLY A 63 -19.49 -5.52 -21.44
C GLY A 63 -19.00 -4.98 -22.79
N ALA A 64 -19.89 -4.25 -23.47
CA ALA A 64 -19.61 -3.59 -24.73
C ALA A 64 -18.39 -2.64 -24.63
N ASN A 65 -17.63 -2.52 -25.71
CA ASN A 65 -16.49 -1.60 -25.83
C ASN A 65 -16.71 -0.50 -26.88
N ASP A 66 -17.82 -0.60 -27.62
CA ASP A 66 -18.27 0.34 -28.65
C ASP A 66 -19.80 0.48 -28.59
N HIS A 67 -20.34 1.47 -29.30
CA HIS A 67 -21.77 1.76 -29.32
C HIS A 67 -22.60 0.68 -30.03
N GLU A 68 -22.04 -0.02 -31.02
CA GLU A 68 -22.77 -0.98 -31.85
C GLU A 68 -23.15 -2.23 -31.05
N THR A 69 -22.28 -2.62 -30.12
CA THR A 69 -22.44 -3.84 -29.32
C THR A 69 -23.24 -3.65 -28.04
N VAL A 70 -23.59 -2.41 -27.66
CA VAL A 70 -24.37 -2.12 -26.43
C VAL A 70 -25.70 -2.87 -26.41
N SER A 71 -26.36 -2.98 -27.56
CA SER A 71 -27.68 -3.61 -27.68
C SER A 71 -27.72 -5.08 -27.23
N TYR A 72 -26.58 -5.75 -27.17
CA TYR A 72 -26.47 -7.12 -26.69
C TYR A 72 -26.45 -7.25 -25.16
N PHE A 73 -26.30 -6.14 -24.43
CA PHE A 73 -26.16 -6.10 -22.98
C PHE A 73 -27.32 -5.33 -22.37
N PRO A 74 -28.44 -6.00 -22.05
CA PRO A 74 -29.68 -5.31 -21.65
C PRO A 74 -29.63 -4.69 -20.25
N ASP A 75 -28.73 -5.15 -19.39
CA ASP A 75 -28.59 -4.67 -18.02
C ASP A 75 -27.13 -4.36 -17.70
N VAL A 76 -26.83 -3.09 -17.44
CA VAL A 76 -25.48 -2.58 -17.13
C VAL A 76 -24.92 -3.17 -15.83
N SER A 77 -25.79 -3.62 -14.90
CA SER A 77 -25.38 -4.24 -13.63
C SER A 77 -24.90 -5.69 -13.78
N GLY A 78 -25.14 -6.31 -14.94
CA GLY A 78 -24.81 -7.69 -15.23
C GLY A 78 -26.05 -8.57 -15.32
N CYS A 79 -26.03 -9.55 -16.22
CA CYS A 79 -27.16 -10.45 -16.46
C CYS A 79 -26.72 -11.74 -17.16
N GLU A 80 -27.58 -12.76 -17.11
CA GLU A 80 -27.43 -13.93 -17.98
C GLU A 80 -27.89 -13.57 -19.40
N LEU A 81 -26.99 -13.69 -20.38
CA LEU A 81 -27.25 -13.36 -21.78
C LEU A 81 -27.84 -14.56 -22.53
N ALA A 82 -27.38 -15.76 -22.19
CA ALA A 82 -27.84 -17.05 -22.69
C ALA A 82 -27.39 -18.13 -21.69
N GLU A 83 -27.88 -19.35 -21.84
CA GLU A 83 -27.51 -20.44 -20.93
C GLU A 83 -25.99 -20.66 -20.87
N ASN A 84 -25.44 -20.58 -19.66
CA ASN A 84 -24.00 -20.61 -19.35
C ASN A 84 -23.18 -19.42 -19.89
N ILE A 85 -23.81 -18.32 -20.31
CA ILE A 85 -23.14 -17.09 -20.75
C ILE A 85 -23.64 -15.91 -19.92
N THR A 86 -22.78 -15.38 -19.06
CA THR A 86 -23.13 -14.33 -18.09
C THR A 86 -22.29 -13.08 -18.35
N TYR A 87 -22.95 -11.94 -18.52
CA TYR A 87 -22.33 -10.63 -18.45
C TYR A 87 -22.11 -10.24 -16.99
N LEU A 88 -20.87 -9.93 -16.63
CA LEU A 88 -20.50 -9.58 -15.25
C LEU A 88 -21.03 -8.21 -14.79
N GLY A 89 -21.35 -7.32 -15.71
CA GLY A 89 -21.72 -5.93 -15.41
C GLY A 89 -20.58 -4.94 -15.65
N ARG A 90 -20.88 -3.66 -15.43
CA ARG A 90 -19.95 -2.55 -15.71
C ARG A 90 -18.68 -2.62 -14.86
N ARG A 91 -18.83 -2.87 -13.57
CA ARG A 91 -17.73 -3.00 -12.60
C ARG A 91 -18.17 -3.87 -11.43
N GLY A 92 -17.24 -4.56 -10.80
CA GLY A 92 -17.56 -5.32 -9.59
C GLY A 92 -16.53 -6.36 -9.22
N VAL A 93 -16.94 -7.23 -8.30
CA VAL A 93 -16.15 -8.34 -7.80
C VAL A 93 -17.01 -9.59 -7.83
N TYR A 94 -16.61 -10.55 -8.65
CA TYR A 94 -17.20 -11.88 -8.68
C TYR A 94 -16.44 -12.79 -7.71
N SER A 95 -17.17 -13.41 -6.78
CA SER A 95 -16.60 -14.37 -5.83
C SER A 95 -17.16 -15.76 -6.13
N SER A 96 -16.27 -16.69 -6.50
CA SER A 96 -16.64 -18.08 -6.72
C SER A 96 -16.88 -18.81 -5.40
N THR A 97 -17.66 -19.89 -5.44
CA THR A 97 -17.81 -20.84 -4.32
C THR A 97 -16.49 -21.48 -3.88
N SER A 98 -15.48 -21.50 -4.77
CA SER A 98 -14.12 -21.94 -4.46
C SER A 98 -13.31 -20.92 -3.64
N GLY A 99 -13.84 -19.71 -3.41
CA GLY A 99 -13.13 -18.62 -2.74
C GLY A 99 -12.28 -17.75 -3.69
N LEU A 100 -12.30 -18.03 -4.99
CA LEU A 100 -11.63 -17.22 -6.02
C LEU A 100 -12.27 -15.83 -6.15
N GLN A 101 -11.47 -14.77 -6.06
CA GLN A 101 -11.95 -13.39 -6.21
C GLN A 101 -11.51 -12.76 -7.54
N ILE A 102 -12.50 -12.39 -8.37
CA ILE A 102 -12.29 -11.80 -9.69
C ILE A 102 -12.84 -10.38 -9.69
N ALA A 103 -11.97 -9.38 -9.74
CA ALA A 103 -12.36 -8.00 -10.01
C ALA A 103 -12.51 -7.79 -11.53
N TYR A 104 -13.49 -7.01 -11.95
CA TYR A 104 -13.72 -6.71 -13.36
C TYR A 104 -14.13 -5.25 -13.59
N LEU A 105 -13.72 -4.72 -14.75
CA LEU A 105 -14.11 -3.42 -15.27
C LEU A 105 -14.36 -3.55 -16.77
N SER A 106 -15.60 -3.32 -17.18
CA SER A 106 -16.07 -3.44 -18.55
C SER A 106 -15.99 -2.11 -19.29
N GLY A 107 -15.80 -2.18 -20.62
CA GLY A 107 -15.81 -1.02 -21.51
C GLY A 107 -14.46 -0.34 -21.70
N THR A 108 -14.48 0.80 -22.39
CA THR A 108 -13.31 1.64 -22.69
C THR A 108 -13.27 2.90 -21.83
N GLU A 109 -12.09 3.50 -21.66
CA GLU A 109 -11.93 4.73 -20.86
C GLU A 109 -12.66 5.90 -21.55
N SER A 110 -13.60 6.54 -20.84
CA SER A 110 -14.24 7.79 -21.28
C SER A 110 -13.98 8.93 -20.27
N GLN A 111 -13.93 10.15 -20.80
CA GLN A 111 -13.88 11.39 -20.01
C GLN A 111 -15.27 12.03 -19.82
N ASP A 112 -16.30 11.49 -20.47
CA ASP A 112 -17.66 12.01 -20.40
C ASP A 112 -18.32 11.67 -19.05
N GLU A 113 -19.15 12.57 -18.55
CA GLU A 113 -19.97 12.37 -17.35
C GLU A 113 -21.43 12.75 -17.66
N PRO A 114 -22.38 11.80 -17.65
CA PRO A 114 -22.21 10.37 -17.35
C PRO A 114 -21.49 9.61 -18.47
N ALA A 115 -20.60 8.68 -18.10
CA ALA A 115 -19.91 7.87 -19.09
C ALA A 115 -20.89 6.93 -19.84
N PRO A 116 -20.72 6.74 -21.17
CA PRO A 116 -21.53 5.84 -21.98
C PRO A 116 -21.58 4.41 -21.44
N GLU A 117 -22.61 3.65 -21.83
CA GLU A 117 -22.81 2.25 -21.37
C GLU A 117 -21.66 1.29 -21.76
N TYR A 118 -20.93 1.59 -22.84
CA TYR A 118 -19.76 0.85 -23.32
C TYR A 118 -18.43 1.41 -22.79
N SER A 119 -18.48 2.31 -21.79
CA SER A 119 -17.31 2.97 -21.23
C SER A 119 -17.30 2.93 -19.71
N PHE A 120 -16.14 3.17 -19.12
CA PHE A 120 -15.97 3.42 -17.69
C PHE A 120 -15.35 4.79 -17.45
N SER A 121 -15.70 5.41 -16.32
CA SER A 121 -15.14 6.70 -15.89
C SER A 121 -14.18 6.57 -14.71
N ALA A 122 -13.55 7.68 -14.32
CA ALA A 122 -12.72 7.75 -13.12
C ALA A 122 -13.53 7.46 -11.84
N LYS A 123 -14.85 7.74 -11.85
CA LYS A 123 -15.76 7.43 -10.75
C LYS A 123 -15.93 5.93 -10.59
N ASP A 124 -16.17 5.20 -11.67
CA ASP A 124 -16.30 3.74 -11.66
C ASP A 124 -15.07 3.06 -11.05
N VAL A 125 -13.89 3.52 -11.45
CA VAL A 125 -12.61 3.02 -10.94
C VAL A 125 -12.42 3.34 -9.46
N SER A 126 -12.81 4.54 -9.03
CA SER A 126 -12.73 4.95 -7.61
C SER A 126 -13.69 4.15 -6.74
N GLU A 127 -14.90 3.86 -7.22
CA GLU A 127 -15.90 3.07 -6.50
C GLU A 127 -15.48 1.61 -6.37
N LEU A 128 -14.94 1.00 -7.44
CA LEU A 128 -14.40 -0.37 -7.40
C LEU A 128 -13.19 -0.47 -6.46
N LYS A 129 -12.32 0.53 -6.44
CA LYS A 129 -11.22 0.59 -5.47
C LYS A 129 -11.73 0.67 -4.05
N THR A 130 -12.68 1.57 -3.79
CA THR A 130 -13.21 1.80 -2.44
C THR A 130 -13.90 0.55 -1.89
N SER A 131 -14.64 -0.19 -2.73
CA SER A 131 -15.31 -1.42 -2.27
C SER A 131 -14.35 -2.53 -1.83
N LEU A 132 -13.15 -2.60 -2.42
CA LEU A 132 -12.14 -3.60 -2.07
C LEU A 132 -11.17 -3.11 -0.97
N LEU A 133 -10.69 -1.87 -1.10
CA LEU A 133 -9.69 -1.29 -0.19
C LEU A 133 -10.26 -0.87 1.18
N SER A 134 -11.59 -0.77 1.32
CA SER A 134 -12.23 -0.55 2.62
C SER A 134 -12.10 -1.74 3.57
N ASN A 135 -11.78 -2.93 3.05
CA ASN A 135 -11.46 -4.08 3.86
C ASN A 135 -10.01 -3.97 4.39
N PRO A 136 -9.78 -3.89 5.71
CA PRO A 136 -8.45 -3.73 6.29
C PRO A 136 -7.53 -4.94 6.02
N ASP A 137 -8.11 -6.12 5.76
CA ASP A 137 -7.37 -7.34 5.43
C ASP A 137 -7.16 -7.53 3.92
N PHE A 138 -7.49 -6.51 3.10
CA PHE A 138 -7.33 -6.60 1.65
C PHE A 138 -5.85 -6.65 1.26
N ARG A 139 -5.43 -7.80 0.72
CA ARG A 139 -4.06 -8.02 0.23
C ARG A 139 -3.93 -7.82 -1.28
N GLY A 140 -5.01 -8.03 -2.02
CA GLY A 140 -5.08 -8.01 -3.47
C GLY A 140 -6.22 -8.90 -3.96
N VAL A 141 -6.36 -9.04 -5.28
CA VAL A 141 -7.33 -9.94 -5.92
C VAL A 141 -6.64 -11.07 -6.67
N ASP A 142 -7.33 -12.21 -6.85
CA ASP A 142 -6.78 -13.32 -7.64
C ASP A 142 -6.68 -12.94 -9.12
N ILE A 143 -7.74 -12.36 -9.66
CA ILE A 143 -7.83 -12.02 -11.08
C ILE A 143 -8.42 -10.62 -11.24
N LEU A 144 -7.83 -9.83 -12.13
CA LEU A 144 -8.40 -8.60 -12.66
C LEU A 144 -8.70 -8.79 -14.15
N LEU A 145 -9.93 -8.48 -14.55
CA LEU A 145 -10.39 -8.51 -15.94
C LEU A 145 -10.66 -7.09 -16.43
N THR A 146 -10.03 -6.69 -17.53
CA THR A 146 -10.31 -5.42 -18.21
C THR A 146 -10.25 -5.60 -19.71
N SER A 147 -11.09 -4.91 -20.48
CA SER A 147 -10.97 -4.97 -21.94
C SER A 147 -9.72 -4.26 -22.47
N PRO A 148 -9.47 -2.98 -22.14
CA PRO A 148 -8.27 -2.29 -22.58
C PRO A 148 -7.04 -2.72 -21.77
N TRP A 149 -5.87 -2.55 -22.36
CA TRP A 149 -4.61 -2.75 -21.64
C TRP A 149 -4.41 -1.63 -20.60
N PRO A 150 -3.71 -1.89 -19.50
CA PRO A 150 -3.11 -0.84 -18.71
C PRO A 150 -2.02 -0.12 -19.52
N ARG A 151 -2.03 1.21 -19.48
CA ARG A 151 -0.93 2.02 -20.00
C ARG A 151 0.38 1.71 -19.25
N ASP A 152 1.50 1.84 -19.96
CA ASP A 152 2.85 1.62 -19.45
C ASP A 152 3.14 0.17 -19.02
N VAL A 153 2.27 -0.79 -19.33
CA VAL A 153 2.41 -2.20 -18.91
C VAL A 153 3.71 -2.85 -19.38
N GLY A 154 4.28 -2.41 -20.51
CA GLY A 154 5.58 -2.88 -21.01
C GLY A 154 6.79 -2.32 -20.26
N THR A 155 6.60 -1.40 -19.32
CA THR A 155 7.71 -0.79 -18.57
C THR A 155 8.44 -1.86 -17.73
N PHE A 156 9.77 -1.85 -17.80
CA PHE A 156 10.69 -2.81 -17.15
C PHE A 156 10.60 -4.26 -17.64
N ALA A 157 9.79 -4.55 -18.65
CA ALA A 157 9.50 -5.92 -19.10
C ALA A 157 10.13 -6.26 -20.46
N ASN A 158 9.82 -7.46 -20.94
CA ASN A 158 10.08 -7.90 -22.30
C ASN A 158 9.34 -7.02 -23.33
N SER A 159 9.87 -6.97 -24.56
CA SER A 159 9.23 -6.20 -25.64
C SER A 159 7.82 -6.74 -25.94
N ALA A 160 6.84 -5.84 -26.05
CA ALA A 160 5.48 -6.15 -26.49
C ALA A 160 5.35 -6.27 -28.02
N GLY A 161 6.47 -6.37 -28.73
CA GLY A 161 6.52 -6.43 -30.18
C GLY A 161 6.18 -5.10 -30.81
N GLU A 162 5.12 -5.07 -31.61
CA GLU A 162 4.68 -3.90 -32.40
C GLU A 162 3.86 -2.89 -31.58
N ILE A 163 3.38 -3.27 -30.40
CA ILE A 163 2.49 -2.44 -29.58
C ILE A 163 3.31 -1.48 -28.70
N ASP A 164 3.13 -0.18 -28.92
CA ASP A 164 3.69 0.86 -28.04
C ASP A 164 2.85 1.00 -26.77
N THR A 165 3.21 0.22 -25.74
CA THR A 165 2.56 0.19 -24.43
C THR A 165 2.54 1.53 -23.68
N LYS A 166 3.34 2.53 -24.10
CA LYS A 166 3.29 3.87 -23.50
C LYS A 166 2.15 4.71 -24.08
N LYS A 167 1.77 4.43 -25.32
CA LYS A 167 0.73 5.16 -26.06
C LYS A 167 -0.62 4.44 -26.01
N CYS A 168 -0.62 3.11 -26.06
CA CYS A 168 -1.84 2.31 -25.94
C CYS A 168 -2.28 2.14 -24.47
N GLY A 169 -3.52 1.70 -24.28
CA GLY A 169 -4.07 1.40 -22.98
C GLY A 169 -4.55 2.59 -22.14
N SER A 170 -5.13 2.27 -21.00
CA SER A 170 -5.80 3.20 -20.08
C SER A 170 -4.94 3.57 -18.89
N LYS A 171 -4.92 4.86 -18.53
CA LYS A 171 -4.26 5.34 -17.31
C LYS A 171 -5.03 4.91 -16.07
N LEU A 172 -6.36 4.96 -16.15
CA LEU A 172 -7.24 4.52 -15.08
C LEU A 172 -7.07 3.04 -14.76
N ILE A 173 -6.90 2.18 -15.78
CA ILE A 173 -6.62 0.75 -15.57
C ILE A 173 -5.24 0.53 -14.96
N SER A 174 -4.25 1.34 -15.33
CA SER A 174 -2.91 1.28 -14.72
C SER A 174 -2.99 1.56 -13.22
N ASP A 175 -3.73 2.61 -12.86
CA ASP A 175 -3.99 3.01 -11.47
C ASP A 175 -4.84 1.96 -10.72
N LEU A 176 -5.79 1.32 -11.40
CA LEU A 176 -6.58 0.22 -10.85
C LEU A 176 -5.72 -1.01 -10.56
N ALA A 177 -4.92 -1.47 -11.52
CA ALA A 177 -4.04 -2.63 -11.37
C ALA A 177 -2.98 -2.38 -10.27
N ALA A 178 -2.43 -1.17 -10.20
CA ALA A 178 -1.50 -0.78 -9.13
C ALA A 178 -2.14 -0.83 -7.73
N SER A 179 -3.43 -0.51 -7.62
CA SER A 179 -4.15 -0.46 -6.34
C SER A 179 -4.64 -1.84 -5.91
N LEU A 180 -5.23 -2.61 -6.84
CA LEU A 180 -5.83 -3.92 -6.55
C LEU A 180 -4.82 -5.06 -6.51
N LYS A 181 -3.60 -4.85 -7.02
CA LYS A 181 -2.48 -5.82 -6.99
C LYS A 181 -2.96 -7.22 -7.41
N PRO A 182 -3.46 -7.41 -8.64
CA PRO A 182 -4.02 -8.70 -9.03
C PRO A 182 -2.93 -9.77 -9.23
N ARG A 183 -3.15 -11.03 -8.85
CA ARG A 183 -2.19 -12.11 -9.21
C ARG A 183 -2.14 -12.36 -10.71
N TYR A 184 -3.29 -12.26 -11.38
CA TYR A 184 -3.40 -12.31 -12.83
C TYR A 184 -4.23 -11.13 -13.34
N HIS A 185 -3.76 -10.47 -14.39
CA HIS A 185 -4.51 -9.43 -15.09
C HIS A 185 -4.62 -9.84 -16.56
N PHE A 186 -5.85 -10.07 -17.01
CA PHE A 186 -6.16 -10.39 -18.40
C PHE A 186 -6.75 -9.18 -19.12
N ALA A 187 -6.26 -8.91 -20.34
CA ALA A 187 -6.76 -7.85 -21.21
C ALA A 187 -6.76 -8.24 -22.71
N ALA A 188 -7.40 -7.43 -23.54
CA ALA A 188 -7.60 -7.68 -24.98
C ALA A 188 -7.61 -6.36 -25.79
N LEU A 189 -8.40 -6.27 -26.87
CA LEU A 189 -8.61 -5.10 -27.76
C LEU A 189 -7.45 -4.69 -28.67
N GLU A 190 -6.20 -4.99 -28.32
CA GLU A 190 -5.02 -4.64 -29.13
C GLU A 190 -4.72 -5.65 -30.25
N LYS A 191 -5.58 -6.66 -30.46
CA LYS A 191 -5.43 -7.70 -31.51
C LYS A 191 -4.08 -8.42 -31.47
N ALA A 192 -3.50 -8.48 -30.28
CA ALA A 192 -2.14 -8.93 -30.04
C ALA A 192 -2.07 -9.83 -28.81
N TYR A 193 -1.18 -10.82 -28.89
CA TYR A 193 -0.79 -11.60 -27.73
C TYR A 193 0.43 -10.95 -27.09
N TYR A 194 0.36 -10.70 -25.79
CA TYR A 194 1.51 -10.26 -25.01
C TYR A 194 1.48 -10.88 -23.62
N GLU A 195 2.50 -11.66 -23.32
CA GLU A 195 2.73 -12.22 -21.99
C GLU A 195 3.91 -11.46 -21.38
N ARG A 196 3.59 -10.63 -20.41
CA ARG A 196 4.58 -9.83 -19.69
C ARG A 196 5.28 -10.72 -18.67
N LEU A 197 6.59 -10.54 -18.49
CA LEU A 197 7.28 -11.01 -17.29
C LEU A 197 6.49 -10.62 -16.02
N PRO A 198 6.52 -11.41 -14.94
CA PRO A 198 5.81 -11.04 -13.72
C PRO A 198 6.38 -9.74 -13.13
N TYR A 199 5.55 -8.95 -12.43
CA TYR A 199 6.04 -7.80 -11.65
C TYR A 199 5.69 -7.91 -10.16
N ARG A 200 6.54 -7.34 -9.32
CA ARG A 200 6.34 -7.29 -7.87
C ARG A 200 5.27 -6.25 -7.50
N ASN A 201 4.44 -6.55 -6.51
CA ASN A 201 3.48 -5.58 -5.93
C ASN A 201 4.02 -4.84 -4.69
N HIS A 202 5.33 -4.95 -4.46
CA HIS A 202 6.03 -4.30 -3.37
C HIS A 202 7.33 -3.70 -3.87
N THR A 203 7.82 -2.69 -3.17
CA THR A 203 9.12 -2.09 -3.43
C THR A 203 10.21 -2.88 -2.69
N VAL A 204 11.16 -3.45 -3.43
CA VAL A 204 12.23 -4.30 -2.87
C VAL A 204 13.01 -3.53 -1.81
N LEU A 205 13.22 -4.16 -0.64
CA LEU A 205 13.86 -3.60 0.56
C LEU A 205 13.10 -2.44 1.26
N GLN A 206 11.97 -1.96 0.72
CA GLN A 206 11.18 -0.86 1.31
C GLN A 206 9.81 -1.30 1.83
N GLU A 207 9.21 -2.31 1.20
CA GLU A 207 7.91 -2.85 1.55
C GLU A 207 8.03 -4.35 1.85
N THR A 208 7.08 -4.89 2.63
CA THR A 208 7.00 -6.33 2.86
C THR A 208 6.81 -7.05 1.53
N PRO A 209 7.47 -8.21 1.33
CA PRO A 209 7.25 -9.02 0.15
C PRO A 209 5.78 -9.34 -0.02
N GLN A 210 5.26 -8.97 -1.18
CA GLN A 210 3.89 -9.26 -1.61
C GLN A 210 3.93 -10.16 -2.84
N HIS A 211 2.80 -10.78 -3.14
CA HIS A 211 2.65 -11.58 -4.35
C HIS A 211 2.96 -10.78 -5.61
N VAL A 212 3.24 -11.52 -6.67
CA VAL A 212 3.53 -10.96 -8.00
C VAL A 212 2.28 -10.95 -8.87
N SER A 213 2.22 -9.99 -9.77
CA SER A 213 1.19 -9.89 -10.80
C SER A 213 1.71 -10.42 -12.13
N ARG A 214 0.88 -11.19 -12.84
CA ARG A 214 1.13 -11.65 -14.21
C ARG A 214 0.13 -10.99 -15.14
N PHE A 215 0.63 -10.25 -16.13
CA PHE A 215 -0.21 -9.62 -17.14
C PHE A 215 -0.18 -10.44 -18.43
N ILE A 216 -1.36 -10.80 -18.93
CA ILE A 216 -1.53 -11.54 -20.17
C ILE A 216 -2.58 -10.84 -21.03
N ALA A 217 -2.15 -10.37 -22.19
CA ALA A 217 -3.03 -9.89 -23.23
C ALA A 217 -3.27 -10.95 -24.30
N LEU A 218 -4.51 -11.07 -24.75
CA LEU A 218 -4.95 -12.11 -25.68
C LEU A 218 -5.42 -11.50 -26.99
N ALA A 219 -5.06 -12.15 -28.10
CA ALA A 219 -5.46 -11.74 -29.44
C ALA A 219 -6.89 -12.18 -29.80
N ASP A 220 -7.32 -11.89 -31.02
CA ASP A 220 -8.64 -12.27 -31.51
C ASP A 220 -8.75 -13.78 -31.81
N VAL A 221 -9.91 -14.36 -31.51
CA VAL A 221 -10.29 -15.70 -31.95
C VAL A 221 -10.16 -15.76 -33.47
N GLY A 222 -9.50 -16.79 -34.01
CA GLY A 222 -9.41 -16.98 -35.47
C GLY A 222 -8.53 -15.97 -36.21
N ASN A 223 -7.66 -15.22 -35.52
CA ASN A 223 -6.73 -14.30 -36.18
C ASN A 223 -5.81 -15.01 -37.19
N THR A 224 -5.51 -14.34 -38.30
CA THR A 224 -4.70 -14.88 -39.41
C THR A 224 -3.25 -15.16 -39.02
N SER A 225 -2.74 -14.41 -38.05
CA SER A 225 -1.36 -14.53 -37.55
C SER A 225 -1.17 -15.69 -36.55
N LYS A 226 -2.23 -16.47 -36.26
CA LYS A 226 -2.22 -17.58 -35.28
C LYS A 226 -1.67 -17.18 -33.90
N LYS A 227 -1.81 -15.90 -33.52
CA LYS A 227 -1.48 -15.39 -32.19
C LYS A 227 -2.38 -16.07 -31.15
N LYS A 228 -1.86 -16.29 -29.95
CA LYS A 228 -2.62 -16.90 -28.86
C LYS A 228 -3.79 -16.00 -28.45
N TYR A 229 -5.01 -16.51 -28.58
CA TYR A 229 -6.24 -15.86 -28.16
C TYR A 229 -6.90 -16.53 -26.95
N LEU A 230 -6.46 -17.74 -26.59
CA LEU A 230 -6.98 -18.52 -25.49
C LEU A 230 -5.83 -18.98 -24.58
N TYR A 231 -6.00 -18.77 -23.29
CA TYR A 231 -5.02 -19.11 -22.26
C TYR A 231 -5.61 -20.06 -21.22
N ALA A 232 -4.96 -21.20 -21.03
CA ALA A 232 -5.32 -22.20 -20.04
C ALA A 232 -4.38 -22.11 -18.85
N PHE A 233 -4.95 -21.99 -17.65
CA PHE A 233 -4.19 -21.90 -16.41
C PHE A 233 -4.98 -22.48 -15.25
N SER A 234 -4.26 -22.86 -14.20
CA SER A 234 -4.79 -23.26 -12.91
C SER A 234 -4.35 -22.23 -11.87
N ILE A 235 -5.24 -21.93 -10.92
CA ILE A 235 -4.99 -20.97 -9.85
C ILE A 235 -5.62 -21.48 -8.56
N THR A 236 -4.83 -21.45 -7.49
CA THR A 236 -5.34 -21.59 -6.12
C THR A 236 -5.69 -20.21 -5.59
N PRO A 237 -6.92 -19.97 -5.09
CA PRO A 237 -7.31 -18.69 -4.50
C PRO A 237 -6.35 -18.22 -3.41
N MET A 238 -6.10 -16.92 -3.36
CA MET A 238 -5.18 -16.29 -2.38
C MET A 238 -5.54 -16.62 -0.94
N SER A 239 -6.83 -16.72 -0.64
CA SER A 239 -7.36 -17.07 0.69
C SER A 239 -7.01 -18.49 1.13
N LEU A 240 -6.70 -19.39 0.18
CA LEU A 240 -6.38 -20.80 0.40
C LEU A 240 -4.90 -21.11 0.22
N MET A 241 -4.07 -20.12 -0.11
CA MET A 241 -2.63 -20.30 -0.28
C MET A 241 -1.87 -20.11 1.02
N ASP A 242 -0.78 -20.86 1.16
CA ASP A 242 0.22 -20.58 2.20
C ASP A 242 0.82 -19.18 1.99
N PRO A 243 0.83 -18.30 3.02
CA PRO A 243 1.41 -16.96 2.93
C PRO A 243 2.86 -16.92 2.41
N ALA A 244 3.69 -17.92 2.73
CA ALA A 244 5.07 -17.98 2.28
C ALA A 244 5.20 -18.30 0.77
N GLU A 245 4.34 -19.20 0.25
CA GLU A 245 4.30 -19.49 -1.18
C GLU A 245 3.68 -18.32 -1.97
N LEU A 246 2.71 -17.62 -1.39
CA LEU A 246 2.07 -16.46 -2.02
C LEU A 246 3.07 -15.32 -2.32
N VAL A 247 4.03 -15.08 -1.42
CA VAL A 247 5.03 -14.01 -1.56
C VAL A 247 6.29 -14.42 -2.34
N LYS A 248 6.35 -15.66 -2.80
CA LYS A 248 7.48 -16.20 -3.56
C LYS A 248 7.67 -15.45 -4.88
N GLN A 249 8.91 -15.07 -5.13
CA GLN A 249 9.29 -14.26 -6.28
C GLN A 249 9.91 -15.15 -7.37
N PRO A 250 9.37 -15.14 -8.61
CA PRO A 250 10.05 -15.75 -9.76
C PRO A 250 11.42 -15.10 -10.01
N GLN A 251 12.32 -15.82 -10.69
CA GLN A 251 13.68 -15.32 -10.97
C GLN A 251 13.69 -14.16 -11.97
N ASP A 252 12.72 -14.14 -12.87
CA ASP A 252 12.54 -13.19 -13.97
C ASP A 252 11.60 -12.01 -13.62
N VAL A 253 11.27 -11.86 -12.33
CA VAL A 253 10.32 -10.84 -11.90
C VAL A 253 10.92 -9.43 -11.99
N THR A 254 10.12 -8.51 -12.49
CA THR A 254 10.50 -7.11 -12.73
C THR A 254 9.92 -6.18 -11.65
N GLU A 255 10.33 -4.92 -11.67
CA GLU A 255 9.65 -3.86 -10.92
C GLU A 255 8.24 -3.60 -11.46
N ASN A 256 7.40 -2.98 -10.63
CA ASN A 256 6.02 -2.65 -10.99
C ASN A 256 5.98 -1.55 -12.06
N PRO A 257 5.31 -1.78 -13.22
CA PRO A 257 5.29 -0.83 -14.32
C PRO A 257 4.59 0.50 -13.97
N TYR A 258 3.74 0.52 -12.94
CA TYR A 258 2.88 1.66 -12.60
C TYR A 258 3.41 2.51 -11.43
N GLN A 259 4.65 2.32 -10.98
CA GLN A 259 5.22 3.10 -9.87
C GLN A 259 5.35 4.61 -10.16
N LYS A 260 5.57 4.99 -11.42
CA LYS A 260 5.74 6.40 -11.83
C LYS A 260 4.43 7.17 -11.81
N SER A 261 3.35 6.57 -12.32
CA SER A 261 2.01 7.18 -12.32
C SER A 261 1.52 7.43 -10.89
N ARG A 262 1.88 6.59 -9.92
CA ARG A 262 1.59 6.79 -8.49
C ARG A 262 2.26 8.05 -7.90
N LYS A 263 3.52 8.32 -8.27
CA LYS A 263 4.27 9.52 -7.84
C LYS A 263 3.79 10.79 -8.55
N GLU A 264 3.37 10.69 -9.80
CA GLU A 264 2.82 11.81 -10.58
C GLU A 264 1.40 12.18 -10.13
N ALA A 265 0.50 11.21 -9.90
CA ALA A 265 -0.84 11.46 -9.37
C ALA A 265 -0.81 12.12 -7.98
N GLN A 266 0.17 11.76 -7.13
CA GLN A 266 0.43 12.43 -5.85
C GLN A 266 0.91 13.88 -6.04
N LYS A 267 1.72 14.18 -7.06
CA LYS A 267 2.13 15.55 -7.41
C LYS A 267 0.97 16.38 -7.99
N THR A 268 0.08 15.78 -8.77
CA THR A 268 -1.08 16.48 -9.37
C THR A 268 -2.14 16.82 -8.31
N LYS A 269 -2.38 15.93 -7.34
CA LYS A 269 -3.21 16.25 -6.15
C LYS A 269 -2.62 17.39 -5.30
N ALA A 270 -1.30 17.47 -5.20
CA ALA A 270 -0.63 18.58 -4.51
C ALA A 270 -0.70 19.91 -5.29
N ARG A 271 -0.87 19.88 -6.62
CA ARG A 271 -1.00 21.09 -7.46
C ARG A 271 -2.40 21.71 -7.45
N LEU A 272 -3.47 20.92 -7.30
CA LEU A 272 -4.85 21.42 -7.24
C LEU A 272 -5.19 22.11 -5.90
N CYS A 273 -4.35 21.96 -4.88
CA CYS A 273 -4.48 22.65 -3.60
C CYS A 273 -3.53 23.87 -3.47
N ALA A 274 -2.88 24.30 -4.56
CA ALA A 274 -1.79 25.28 -4.55
C ALA A 274 -2.07 26.54 -5.40
N GLU A 275 -3.32 26.99 -5.46
CA GLU A 275 -3.63 28.38 -5.87
C GLU A 275 -3.77 29.25 -4.62
N GLU A 276 -2.63 29.67 -4.07
CA GLU A 276 -2.43 30.94 -3.35
C GLU A 276 -0.92 31.11 -3.04
N GLU A 277 -0.31 32.13 -3.67
CA GLU A 277 1.00 32.76 -3.43
C GLU A 277 2.33 31.97 -3.69
N PRO A 278 3.39 32.65 -4.20
CA PRO A 278 4.47 32.01 -4.94
C PRO A 278 5.61 31.53 -4.03
N ALA A 279 5.86 30.22 -4.02
CA ALA A 279 7.04 29.66 -3.35
C ALA A 279 8.32 29.86 -4.21
N CYS A 280 9.31 30.51 -3.60
CA CYS A 280 10.66 30.68 -4.11
C CYS A 280 11.28 29.33 -4.54
N GLN A 281 11.70 29.24 -5.80
CA GLN A 281 12.44 28.12 -6.35
C GLN A 281 13.88 28.14 -5.83
N PHE A 282 14.32 27.09 -5.12
CA PHE A 282 15.75 26.81 -4.94
C PHE A 282 16.17 25.69 -5.88
N PHE A 283 16.90 26.10 -6.92
CA PHE A 283 17.72 25.26 -7.79
C PHE A 283 18.95 24.81 -6.99
N PHE A 284 19.25 23.51 -6.93
CA PHE A 284 20.58 23.04 -6.55
C PHE A 284 21.22 22.33 -7.74
N ASP A 285 22.19 23.04 -8.31
CA ASP A 285 23.04 22.64 -9.42
C ASP A 285 24.10 21.65 -8.90
N LEU A 286 23.97 20.37 -9.25
CA LEU A 286 24.99 19.34 -8.96
C LEU A 286 26.04 19.37 -10.08
N ASN A 287 26.97 20.31 -9.99
CA ASN A 287 28.23 20.19 -10.72
C ASN A 287 29.38 20.85 -9.96
N LYS A 288 30.22 20.03 -9.32
CA LYS A 288 31.69 20.08 -9.40
C LYS A 288 32.34 18.89 -8.69
N HIS A 289 33.09 18.12 -9.47
CA HIS A 289 34.15 17.24 -9.00
C HIS A 289 35.33 18.05 -8.45
N GLN A 290 35.94 17.52 -7.38
CA GLN A 290 37.36 17.52 -6.94
C GLN A 290 37.32 17.44 -5.39
N GLY A 291 37.69 16.34 -4.73
CA GLY A 291 38.96 15.63 -4.82
C GLY A 291 39.93 16.17 -3.77
N LYS A 292 40.06 15.51 -2.62
CA LYS A 292 41.30 15.48 -1.80
C LYS A 292 41.21 14.42 -0.69
N LYS A 293 42.03 13.37 -0.86
CA LYS A 293 42.38 12.34 0.13
C LYS A 293 43.10 12.99 1.34
N ARG A 294 42.83 12.51 2.56
CA ARG A 294 43.70 12.71 3.73
C ARG A 294 44.62 11.50 3.90
N PRO A 295 45.89 11.67 4.32
CA PRO A 295 46.86 10.60 4.38
C PRO A 295 46.76 9.79 5.68
N SER A 296 47.29 8.59 5.60
CA SER A 296 47.40 7.55 6.61
C SER A 296 48.76 7.62 7.31
N ASP A 297 48.76 7.39 8.61
CA ASP A 297 49.84 6.90 9.48
C ASP A 297 49.13 6.20 10.65
N GLY A 298 49.40 4.97 11.12
CA GLY A 298 50.30 3.89 10.76
C GLY A 298 50.32 2.92 11.97
N LYS A 299 50.16 1.60 11.73
CA LYS A 299 50.49 0.42 12.58
C LYS A 299 49.83 0.31 13.98
N GLU A 300 49.47 -0.85 14.56
CA GLU A 300 49.79 -2.26 14.32
C GLU A 300 48.70 -3.14 15.01
N THR A 301 48.35 -4.25 14.36
CA THR A 301 47.90 -5.57 14.87
C THR A 301 47.23 -5.71 16.25
N GLY A 302 45.94 -6.08 16.21
CA GLY A 302 45.22 -6.74 17.32
C GLY A 302 43.94 -7.38 16.79
N ASN A 303 43.92 -8.70 16.71
CA ASN A 303 42.85 -9.51 16.12
C ASN A 303 41.59 -9.49 17.02
N SER A 304 40.71 -8.51 16.80
CA SER A 304 39.37 -8.47 17.39
C SER A 304 38.35 -8.22 16.30
N GLN A 305 37.60 -9.26 15.95
CA GLN A 305 36.43 -9.17 15.09
C GLN A 305 35.57 -7.98 15.55
N PRO A 306 35.12 -7.08 14.64
CA PRO A 306 34.14 -6.07 15.03
C PRO A 306 32.89 -6.83 15.47
N LYS A 307 32.58 -6.78 16.77
CA LYS A 307 31.29 -7.22 17.31
C LYS A 307 30.25 -6.49 16.47
N GLN A 308 29.53 -7.24 15.64
CA GLN A 308 28.40 -6.72 14.88
C GLN A 308 27.52 -5.96 15.86
N ALA A 309 27.26 -4.68 15.57
CA ALA A 309 26.27 -3.90 16.28
C ALA A 309 24.98 -4.74 16.30
N LYS A 310 24.52 -5.10 17.49
CA LYS A 310 23.29 -5.90 17.65
C LYS A 310 22.19 -5.13 16.94
N LYS A 311 21.63 -5.72 15.88
CA LYS A 311 20.48 -5.13 15.19
C LYS A 311 19.40 -4.87 16.24
N PRO A 312 18.77 -3.68 16.24
CA PRO A 312 17.71 -3.38 17.18
C PRO A 312 16.63 -4.47 17.09
N PRO A 313 15.97 -4.81 18.21
CA PRO A 313 14.91 -5.81 18.22
C PRO A 313 13.88 -5.49 17.12
N GLN A 314 13.38 -6.51 16.41
CA GLN A 314 12.33 -6.30 15.43
C GLN A 314 10.96 -6.50 16.08
N PRO A 315 9.94 -5.70 15.68
CA PRO A 315 8.58 -5.86 16.16
C PRO A 315 8.05 -7.28 15.92
N MET A 316 7.30 -7.83 16.87
CA MET A 316 6.51 -9.05 16.67
C MET A 316 5.13 -8.76 16.02
N GLY A 317 4.83 -7.49 15.65
CA GLY A 317 3.54 -7.05 15.08
C GLY A 317 3.60 -5.62 14.48
N PRO A 318 2.49 -5.09 13.93
CA PRO A 318 2.48 -3.79 13.23
C PRO A 318 2.73 -2.64 14.20
N CYS A 319 3.86 -1.95 14.04
CA CYS A 319 4.26 -0.82 14.87
C CYS A 319 4.14 0.49 14.11
N TRP A 320 3.30 1.41 14.58
CA TRP A 320 3.02 2.68 13.90
C TRP A 320 4.11 3.75 14.06
N PHE A 321 5.08 3.52 14.95
CA PHE A 321 6.17 4.44 15.25
C PHE A 321 7.54 3.94 14.77
N CYS A 322 7.61 2.76 14.17
CA CYS A 322 8.81 2.35 13.45
C CYS A 322 8.86 3.08 12.11
N LEU A 323 9.91 3.87 11.83
CA LEU A 323 10.09 4.50 10.50
C LEU A 323 10.16 3.48 9.36
N ALA A 324 10.52 2.23 9.66
CA ALA A 324 10.53 1.11 8.72
C ALA A 324 9.12 0.52 8.48
N SER A 325 8.12 0.93 9.25
CA SER A 325 6.73 0.50 9.09
C SER A 325 6.06 1.28 7.96
N PRO A 326 5.30 0.62 7.06
CA PRO A 326 4.60 1.29 5.97
C PRO A 326 3.45 2.19 6.45
N ASP A 327 2.96 1.96 7.67
CA ASP A 327 1.84 2.69 8.29
C ASP A 327 2.30 3.98 9.00
N VAL A 328 3.60 4.29 8.98
CA VAL A 328 4.14 5.49 9.63
C VAL A 328 3.75 6.74 8.84
N GLU A 329 3.15 7.71 9.53
CA GLU A 329 2.68 8.97 8.96
C GLU A 329 3.87 9.89 8.66
N LYS A 330 4.56 9.67 7.53
CA LYS A 330 5.81 10.35 7.16
C LYS A 330 5.71 11.88 7.10
N HIS A 331 4.51 12.40 6.86
CA HIS A 331 4.24 13.84 6.81
C HIS A 331 4.31 14.51 8.20
N LEU A 332 4.24 13.74 9.28
CA LEU A 332 4.41 14.25 10.64
C LEU A 332 5.88 14.31 11.05
N VAL A 333 6.81 13.72 10.28
CA VAL A 333 8.24 13.71 10.62
C VAL A 333 8.85 15.08 10.38
N VAL A 334 9.45 15.65 11.43
CA VAL A 334 10.04 16.99 11.44
C VAL A 334 11.56 16.93 11.26
N SER A 335 12.22 15.95 11.88
CA SER A 335 13.68 15.79 11.82
C SER A 335 14.04 14.32 11.96
N ILE A 336 15.09 13.87 11.27
CA ILE A 336 15.60 12.50 11.33
C ILE A 336 17.09 12.58 11.67
N GLY A 337 17.48 11.94 12.77
CA GLY A 337 18.86 11.76 13.19
C GLY A 337 19.40 10.37 12.81
N THR A 338 20.44 9.93 13.50
CA THR A 338 21.10 8.64 13.27
C THR A 338 20.33 7.46 13.87
N HIS A 339 19.74 7.64 15.05
CA HIS A 339 19.05 6.60 15.81
C HIS A 339 17.68 7.05 16.32
N CYS A 340 17.39 8.35 16.29
CA CYS A 340 16.11 8.93 16.69
C CYS A 340 15.55 9.82 15.59
N TYR A 341 14.26 10.07 15.66
CA TYR A 341 13.59 11.06 14.82
C TYR A 341 12.55 11.81 15.65
N LEU A 342 12.24 13.02 15.18
CA LEU A 342 11.23 13.90 15.75
C LEU A 342 10.02 13.90 14.84
N ALA A 343 8.83 13.76 15.43
CA ALA A 343 7.56 13.85 14.69
C ALA A 343 6.50 14.65 15.45
N LEU A 344 5.52 15.21 14.76
CA LEU A 344 4.34 15.82 15.37
C LEU A 344 3.42 14.76 15.97
N ALA A 345 2.82 15.06 17.12
CA ALA A 345 1.85 14.18 17.74
C ALA A 345 0.51 14.20 16.99
N LYS A 346 0.02 13.02 16.57
CA LYS A 346 -1.33 12.87 16.00
C LYS A 346 -2.37 13.14 17.09
N GLY A 347 -3.16 14.20 16.94
CA GLY A 347 -4.00 14.70 18.02
C GLY A 347 -3.19 15.26 19.17
N GLY A 348 -2.20 16.10 18.90
CA GLY A 348 -1.46 16.85 19.91
C GLY A 348 -2.37 17.64 20.85
N LEU A 349 -1.87 17.96 22.06
CA LEU A 349 -2.60 18.82 23.01
C LEU A 349 -2.45 20.29 22.60
N LEU A 350 -1.30 20.62 22.01
CA LEU A 350 -0.96 21.90 21.45
C LEU A 350 -0.45 21.69 20.01
N PRO A 351 -0.54 22.71 19.13
CA PRO A 351 -0.10 22.61 17.74
C PRO A 351 1.36 22.17 17.58
N ASP A 352 2.20 22.49 18.56
CA ASP A 352 3.63 22.18 18.60
C ASP A 352 3.99 21.01 19.53
N HIS A 353 3.01 20.16 19.86
CA HIS A 353 3.26 18.89 20.54
C HIS A 353 4.05 17.95 19.61
N VAL A 354 5.29 17.62 20.01
CA VAL A 354 6.19 16.73 19.27
C VAL A 354 6.51 15.45 20.05
N LEU A 355 6.96 14.43 19.33
CA LEU A 355 7.36 13.12 19.83
C LEU A 355 8.81 12.86 19.47
N ILE A 356 9.64 12.47 20.44
CA ILE A 356 10.96 11.89 20.19
C ILE A 356 10.80 10.37 20.15
N LEU A 357 11.22 9.77 19.04
CA LEU A 357 10.99 8.36 18.76
C LEU A 357 12.32 7.73 18.30
N PRO A 358 12.72 6.57 18.86
CA PRO A 358 13.85 5.84 18.29
C PRO A 358 13.43 5.23 16.94
N ILE A 359 14.39 5.17 16.01
CA ILE A 359 14.22 4.52 14.70
C ILE A 359 14.09 3.00 14.88
N GLY A 360 14.87 2.43 15.81
CA GLY A 360 14.76 1.02 16.20
C GLY A 360 13.53 0.77 17.08
N HIS A 361 13.04 -0.47 17.10
CA HIS A 361 11.90 -0.86 17.92
C HIS A 361 12.35 -1.11 19.36
N TYR A 362 12.12 -0.12 20.21
CA TYR A 362 12.32 -0.21 21.65
C TYR A 362 11.01 0.08 22.35
N GLN A 363 10.72 -0.59 23.46
CA GLN A 363 9.45 -0.38 24.18
C GLN A 363 9.54 0.81 25.14
N SER A 364 10.70 1.02 25.77
CA SER A 364 10.91 2.05 26.79
C SER A 364 12.31 2.67 26.70
N VAL A 365 12.53 3.81 27.37
CA VAL A 365 13.86 4.45 27.47
C VAL A 365 14.87 3.51 28.13
N VAL A 366 14.41 2.66 29.04
CA VAL A 366 15.24 1.73 29.82
C VAL A 366 15.78 0.59 28.96
N ASP A 367 15.18 0.34 27.80
CA ASP A 367 15.62 -0.67 26.83
C ASP A 367 16.63 -0.14 25.80
N LEU A 368 16.96 1.16 25.85
CA LEU A 368 17.84 1.81 24.88
C LEU A 368 19.33 1.50 25.11
N SER A 369 20.09 1.45 24.03
CA SER A 369 21.56 1.43 24.10
C SER A 369 22.14 2.82 24.34
N SER A 370 23.40 2.91 24.80
CA SER A 370 24.04 4.18 25.14
C SER A 370 24.06 5.16 23.96
N GLU A 371 24.33 4.67 22.75
CA GLU A 371 24.33 5.47 21.52
C GLU A 371 22.96 6.13 21.25
N VAL A 372 21.86 5.40 21.50
CA VAL A 372 20.50 5.93 21.29
C VAL A 372 20.14 6.92 22.40
N VAL A 373 20.53 6.66 23.65
CA VAL A 373 20.31 7.56 24.79
C VAL A 373 21.02 8.90 24.61
N GLU A 374 22.24 8.89 24.10
CA GLU A 374 23.00 10.10 23.77
C GLU A 374 22.26 10.97 22.74
N GLU A 375 21.66 10.34 21.73
CA GLU A 375 20.91 11.05 20.70
C GLU A 375 19.56 11.57 21.19
N VAL A 376 18.84 10.79 22.00
CA VAL A 376 17.63 11.25 22.70
C VAL A 376 17.98 12.50 23.53
N THR A 377 19.09 12.47 24.27
CA THR A 377 19.54 13.60 25.09
C THR A 377 19.80 14.85 24.24
N LYS A 378 20.45 14.71 23.07
CA LYS A 378 20.65 15.82 22.13
C LYS A 378 19.32 16.43 21.67
N TYR A 379 18.33 15.60 21.32
CA TYR A 379 17.00 16.06 20.96
C TYR A 379 16.30 16.79 22.13
N LYS A 380 16.36 16.24 23.34
CA LYS A 380 15.81 16.89 24.55
C LYS A 380 16.41 18.28 24.76
N SER A 381 17.75 18.40 24.72
CA SER A 381 18.44 19.68 24.90
C SER A 381 18.06 20.70 23.82
N ALA A 382 18.03 20.29 22.55
CA ALA A 382 17.67 21.17 21.44
C ALA A 382 16.21 21.66 21.53
N LEU A 383 15.27 20.78 21.88
CA LEU A 383 13.86 21.15 22.07
C LEU A 383 13.66 22.06 23.27
N LYS A 384 14.36 21.81 24.37
CA LYS A 384 14.31 22.66 25.57
C LYS A 384 14.78 24.08 25.25
N GLU A 385 15.87 24.23 24.50
CA GLU A 385 16.35 25.54 24.07
C GLU A 385 15.42 26.20 23.05
N PHE A 386 14.91 25.43 22.08
CA PHE A 386 13.97 25.92 21.07
C PHE A 386 12.68 26.46 21.70
N PHE A 387 12.02 25.69 22.57
CA PHE A 387 10.78 26.12 23.21
C PHE A 387 11.00 27.29 24.17
N ARG A 388 12.13 27.30 24.89
CA ARG A 388 12.52 28.46 25.72
C ARG A 388 12.64 29.74 24.89
N SER A 389 13.24 29.67 23.70
CA SER A 389 13.35 30.83 22.77
C SER A 389 11.98 31.34 22.28
N LYS A 390 10.94 30.49 22.35
CA LYS A 390 9.56 30.79 21.95
C LYS A 390 8.66 31.15 23.13
N GLY A 391 9.22 31.32 24.34
CA GLY A 391 8.44 31.62 25.53
C GLY A 391 7.56 30.46 26.00
N LYS A 392 7.99 29.21 25.79
CA LYS A 392 7.28 28.01 26.19
C LYS A 392 8.15 27.13 27.10
N ARG A 393 7.52 26.55 28.13
CA ARG A 393 8.05 25.53 29.02
C ARG A 393 8.10 24.18 28.32
N TYR A 394 9.10 23.41 28.67
CA TYR A 394 9.28 22.05 28.18
C TYR A 394 8.75 21.06 29.21
N VAL A 395 7.78 20.23 28.82
CA VAL A 395 7.31 19.10 29.63
C VAL A 395 7.46 17.85 28.80
N LEU A 396 8.19 16.85 29.31
CA LEU A 396 8.32 15.55 28.66
C LEU A 396 7.69 14.48 29.54
N PHE A 397 6.96 13.55 28.93
CA PHE A 397 6.53 12.35 29.62
C PHE A 397 6.67 11.09 28.76
N GLU A 398 6.83 9.97 29.44
CA GLU A 398 6.86 8.63 28.87
C GLU A 398 5.82 7.75 29.56
N ARG A 399 5.05 7.00 28.77
CA ARG A 399 4.15 5.96 29.26
C ARG A 399 4.57 4.60 28.74
N ASN A 400 5.33 3.86 29.52
CA ASN A 400 5.63 2.46 29.26
C ASN A 400 4.54 1.56 29.87
N TYR A 401 3.35 1.58 29.29
CA TYR A 401 2.25 0.67 29.67
C TYR A 401 1.35 0.42 28.47
N ARG A 402 1.26 -0.86 28.06
CA ARG A 402 0.62 -1.30 26.81
C ARG A 402 1.09 -0.50 25.58
N SER A 403 2.33 0.01 25.63
CA SER A 403 2.98 0.66 24.50
C SER A 403 3.81 -0.38 23.75
N GLN A 404 3.71 -0.39 22.44
CA GLN A 404 4.54 -1.27 21.62
C GLN A 404 5.86 -0.59 21.22
N HIS A 405 5.90 0.73 21.15
CA HIS A 405 7.09 1.51 20.79
C HIS A 405 7.29 2.65 21.79
N LEU A 406 8.54 3.01 22.03
CA LEU A 406 8.92 4.11 22.90
C LEU A 406 8.44 5.42 22.29
N GLN A 407 7.61 6.14 23.03
CA GLN A 407 7.15 7.48 22.70
C GLN A 407 7.47 8.45 23.83
N LEU A 408 8.41 9.35 23.58
CA LEU A 408 8.67 10.49 24.45
C LEU A 408 7.83 11.66 23.96
N GLN A 409 6.77 11.96 24.69
CA GLN A 409 5.83 13.01 24.35
C GLN A 409 6.36 14.32 24.93
N VAL A 410 6.53 15.34 24.09
CA VAL A 410 7.07 16.66 24.46
C VAL A 410 6.01 17.72 24.23
N ILE A 411 5.51 18.28 25.33
CA ILE A 411 4.45 19.29 25.33
C ILE A 411 5.06 20.66 25.67
N PRO A 412 4.95 21.64 24.76
CA PRO A 412 5.44 22.99 25.01
C PRO A 412 4.36 23.89 25.62
N VAL A 413 4.38 24.09 26.93
CA VAL A 413 3.34 24.86 27.64
C VAL A 413 3.71 26.35 27.69
N PRO A 414 2.86 27.32 27.29
CA PRO A 414 3.25 28.73 27.31
C PRO A 414 3.57 29.23 28.73
N LEU A 415 4.63 30.03 28.86
CA LEU A 415 5.11 30.54 30.16
C LEU A 415 4.05 31.36 30.91
N ASP A 416 3.15 32.01 30.18
CA ASP A 416 2.18 32.96 30.71
C ASP A 416 0.97 32.28 31.39
N HIS A 417 0.80 30.96 31.20
CA HIS A 417 -0.37 30.23 31.68
C HIS A 417 -0.12 29.45 32.99
N CYS A 418 1.12 29.07 33.29
CA CYS A 418 1.42 28.27 34.48
C CYS A 418 2.90 28.32 34.88
N THR A 419 3.15 28.15 36.18
CA THR A 419 4.47 27.92 36.76
C THR A 419 4.86 26.42 36.68
N PRO A 420 6.14 26.06 36.86
CA PRO A 420 6.55 24.66 36.97
C PRO A 420 5.84 23.94 38.12
N GLU A 421 5.62 24.64 39.22
CA GLU A 421 4.91 24.15 40.40
C GLU A 421 3.44 23.82 40.07
N ASP A 422 2.74 24.69 39.32
CA ASP A 422 1.37 24.41 38.88
C ASP A 422 1.27 23.12 38.04
N ILE A 423 2.26 22.88 37.17
CA ILE A 423 2.32 21.67 36.33
C ILE A 423 2.55 20.44 37.22
N LYS A 424 3.49 20.54 38.17
CA LYS A 424 3.80 19.47 39.13
C LYS A 424 2.58 19.14 39.99
N GLU A 425 1.92 20.16 40.54
CA GLU A 425 0.70 20.02 41.34
C GLU A 425 -0.43 19.39 40.53
N SER A 426 -0.59 19.76 39.25
CA SER A 426 -1.58 19.16 38.35
C SER A 426 -1.36 17.64 38.20
N PHE A 427 -0.12 17.21 37.99
CA PHE A 427 0.20 15.78 37.92
C PHE A 427 -0.08 15.06 39.25
N ILE A 428 0.25 15.68 40.38
CA ILE A 428 0.02 15.11 41.72
C ILE A 428 -1.49 15.01 42.02
N ALA A 429 -2.26 16.06 41.75
CA ALA A 429 -3.70 16.09 41.95
C ALA A 429 -4.41 15.03 41.08
N GLN A 430 -4.04 14.95 39.80
CA GLN A 430 -4.58 13.94 38.89
C GLN A 430 -4.19 12.51 39.32
N ALA A 431 -2.98 12.34 39.86
CA ALA A 431 -2.55 11.06 40.42
C ALA A 431 -3.38 10.67 41.64
N GLN A 432 -3.62 11.60 42.57
CA GLN A 432 -4.42 11.36 43.77
C GLN A 432 -5.86 10.97 43.43
N GLU A 433 -6.50 11.67 42.48
CA GLU A 433 -7.86 11.35 42.02
C GLU A 433 -7.96 9.91 41.47
N GLN A 434 -6.91 9.47 40.76
CA GLN A 434 -6.83 8.14 40.15
C GLN A 434 -6.17 7.09 41.06
N GLN A 435 -5.88 7.43 42.32
CA GLN A 435 -5.20 6.57 43.30
C GLN A 435 -3.83 6.05 42.82
N ILE A 436 -3.08 6.91 42.12
CA ILE A 436 -1.73 6.70 41.62
C ILE A 436 -0.74 7.42 42.54
N GLU A 437 0.33 6.75 42.92
CA GLU A 437 1.40 7.34 43.74
C GLU A 437 2.57 7.79 42.86
N LEU A 438 2.74 9.11 42.67
CA LEU A 438 3.90 9.68 42.00
C LEU A 438 5.02 9.95 43.00
N VAL A 439 6.22 9.45 42.71
CA VAL A 439 7.42 9.62 43.54
C VAL A 439 8.43 10.47 42.79
N GLU A 440 9.07 11.40 43.48
CA GLU A 440 10.16 12.19 42.92
C GLU A 440 11.44 11.37 42.81
N ILE A 441 12.07 11.41 41.63
CA ILE A 441 13.40 10.82 41.42
C ILE A 441 14.45 11.91 41.73
N PRO A 442 15.51 11.60 42.51
CA PRO A 442 16.61 12.53 42.74
C PRO A 442 17.21 13.05 41.43
N GLU A 443 17.60 14.32 41.39
CA GLU A 443 17.97 15.05 40.16
C GLU A 443 19.07 14.33 39.32
N HIS A 444 20.04 13.72 40.01
CA HIS A 444 21.19 13.01 39.42
C HIS A 444 20.97 11.51 39.18
N SER A 445 19.79 10.98 39.50
CA SER A 445 19.47 9.58 39.27
C SER A 445 18.85 9.40 37.88
N ASP A 446 19.32 8.40 37.16
CA ASP A 446 18.75 8.02 35.87
C ASP A 446 17.60 7.03 36.06
N ILE A 447 16.60 7.10 35.18
CA ILE A 447 15.45 6.19 35.22
C ILE A 447 15.86 4.72 35.12
N THR A 448 16.96 4.44 34.40
CA THR A 448 17.56 3.10 34.24
C THR A 448 18.08 2.51 35.56
N GLN A 449 18.34 3.34 36.56
CA GLN A 449 18.77 2.93 37.90
C GLN A 449 17.57 2.67 38.83
N VAL A 450 16.40 3.22 38.50
CA VAL A 450 15.18 3.16 39.31
C VAL A 450 14.27 2.01 38.88
N VAL A 451 14.26 1.65 37.59
CA VAL A 451 13.40 0.60 37.05
C VAL A 451 14.15 -0.34 36.11
N GLN A 452 13.85 -1.63 36.19
CA GLN A 452 14.44 -2.65 35.31
C GLN A 452 13.66 -2.78 34.00
N PRO A 453 14.33 -3.17 32.89
CA PRO A 453 13.69 -3.51 31.62
C PRO A 453 12.47 -4.42 31.78
N GLY A 454 11.42 -4.18 30.99
CA GLY A 454 10.18 -4.96 31.01
C GLY A 454 9.19 -4.65 32.15
N THR A 455 9.54 -3.76 33.08
CA THR A 455 8.59 -3.30 34.11
C THR A 455 7.79 -2.10 33.59
N PRO A 456 6.44 -2.13 33.61
CA PRO A 456 5.64 -0.99 33.21
C PRO A 456 5.75 0.21 34.16
N TYR A 457 5.82 1.42 33.60
CA TYR A 457 5.96 2.66 34.37
C TYR A 457 5.38 3.89 33.65
N PHE A 458 5.19 4.96 34.42
CA PHE A 458 4.94 6.31 33.94
C PHE A 458 6.03 7.24 34.48
N TYR A 459 6.53 8.13 33.62
CA TYR A 459 7.62 9.05 33.93
C TYR A 459 7.32 10.42 33.34
N VAL A 460 7.62 11.49 34.09
CA VAL A 460 7.53 12.87 33.62
C VAL A 460 8.78 13.65 34.05
N GLU A 461 9.21 14.56 33.19
CA GLU A 461 10.38 15.42 33.34
C GLU A 461 9.97 16.86 33.01
N LEU A 462 10.22 17.77 33.97
CA LEU A 462 9.89 19.20 33.84
C LEU A 462 11.08 20.02 33.32
N ASP A 463 10.83 21.26 32.93
CA ASP A 463 11.86 22.21 32.49
C ASP A 463 12.85 22.58 33.61
N THR A 464 12.44 22.47 34.87
CA THR A 464 13.29 22.60 36.07
C THR A 464 14.31 21.47 36.22
N GLY A 465 14.07 20.31 35.59
CA GLY A 465 14.87 19.09 35.78
C GLY A 465 14.26 18.13 36.81
N GLU A 466 13.18 18.52 37.49
CA GLU A 466 12.41 17.64 38.36
C GLU A 466 11.80 16.48 37.58
N LYS A 467 11.81 15.29 38.19
CA LYS A 467 11.36 14.04 37.60
C LYS A 467 10.36 13.37 38.52
N LEU A 468 9.16 13.06 38.03
CA LEU A 468 8.20 12.24 38.75
C LEU A 468 8.07 10.87 38.10
N PHE A 469 7.87 9.85 38.92
CA PHE A 469 7.85 8.46 38.49
C PHE A 469 6.78 7.66 39.22
N HIS A 470 6.13 6.77 38.49
CA HIS A 470 5.23 5.78 39.04
C HIS A 470 5.47 4.40 38.42
N ARG A 471 5.62 3.38 39.26
CA ARG A 471 5.69 1.99 38.83
C ARG A 471 4.29 1.40 38.73
N ILE A 472 3.89 0.98 37.54
CA ILE A 472 2.54 0.49 37.27
C ILE A 472 2.44 -0.98 37.66
N ARG A 473 1.56 -1.29 38.62
CA ARG A 473 1.30 -2.67 39.12
C ARG A 473 -0.03 -3.27 38.64
N GLY A 474 -0.90 -2.46 38.03
CA GLY A 474 -2.25 -2.85 37.66
C GLY A 474 -2.80 -2.04 36.48
N ARG A 475 -4.11 -1.77 36.49
CA ARG A 475 -4.76 -0.95 35.45
C ARG A 475 -4.31 0.50 35.58
N PHE A 476 -3.69 1.04 34.53
CA PHE A 476 -3.28 2.44 34.45
C PHE A 476 -4.04 3.18 33.34
N PRO A 477 -4.53 4.42 33.56
CA PRO A 477 -5.22 5.20 32.53
C PRO A 477 -4.30 5.51 31.36
N LEU A 478 -4.72 5.17 30.13
CA LEU A 478 -3.89 5.41 28.95
C LEU A 478 -3.65 6.91 28.71
N HIS A 479 -4.61 7.76 29.05
CA HIS A 479 -4.50 9.20 28.82
C HIS A 479 -3.92 9.98 30.00
N PHE A 480 -3.42 9.33 31.06
CA PHE A 480 -2.96 10.00 32.29
C PHE A 480 -2.02 11.20 32.04
N GLY A 481 -1.00 11.05 31.20
CA GLY A 481 -0.07 12.15 30.91
C GLY A 481 -0.63 13.29 30.05
N ARG A 482 -1.88 13.16 29.57
CA ARG A 482 -2.56 14.09 28.68
C ARG A 482 -3.81 14.72 29.30
N SER A 483 -4.38 14.06 30.30
CA SER A 483 -5.43 14.56 31.18
C SER A 483 -4.81 15.52 32.15
#